data_AF-A0A537QDG4-F1
#
_entry.id   AF-A0A537QDG4-F1
#
_cell.length_a   1.000
_cell.length_b   1.000
_cell.length_c   1.000
_cell.angle_alpha   90.00
_cell.angle_beta   90.00
_cell.angle_gamma   90.00
#
_symmetry.space_group_name_H-M   'P 1'
#
loop_
_entity.id
_entity.type
_entity.pdbx_description
1 polymer ?
#
loop_
_entity_poly.entity_id
_entity_poly.type
_entity_poly.pdbx_seq_one_letter_code
_entity_poly.pdbx_strand_id
1 'polypeptide(L)' 'MADNDNNKRRLAEFKDGCRYGKFGKTKAYELIAQERIRAYKMGGKTLIDLDSIDEYHASLPRVESRAML' A
#
# COMPACT_ATOMS: atom_id res chain seq x y z
N MET A 1 -6.39 -22.47 -11.36
CA MET A 1 -6.79 -21.41 -12.31
C MET A 1 -5.69 -20.37 -12.32
N ALA A 2 -5.05 -20.12 -13.46
CA ALA A 2 -4.10 -19.03 -13.59
C ALA A 2 -4.89 -17.83 -14.12
N ASP A 3 -5.25 -16.93 -13.21
CA ASP A 3 -5.92 -15.68 -13.57
C ASP A 3 -4.96 -14.85 -14.42
N ASN A 4 -5.21 -14.92 -15.72
CA ASN A 4 -4.50 -14.21 -16.77
C ASN A 4 -5.05 -12.78 -16.84
N ASP A 5 -4.99 -12.07 -15.71
CA ASP A 5 -5.24 -10.64 -15.69
C ASP A 5 -3.99 -9.95 -16.21
N ASN A 6 -4.08 -9.49 -17.45
CA ASN A 6 -3.15 -8.52 -18.05
C ASN A 6 -3.18 -7.15 -17.31
N ASN A 7 -3.68 -7.09 -16.08
CA ASN A 7 -3.58 -5.92 -15.23
C ASN A 7 -2.13 -5.81 -14.75
N LYS A 8 -1.35 -5.04 -15.50
CA LYS A 8 0.06 -4.75 -15.22
C LYS A 8 0.14 -4.10 -13.84
N ARG A 9 0.45 -4.90 -12.80
CA ARG A 9 0.55 -4.43 -11.41
C ARG A 9 1.38 -3.15 -11.34
N ARG A 10 0.83 -2.13 -10.69
CA ARG A 10 1.54 -0.86 -10.46
C ARG A 10 2.54 -1.04 -9.33
N LEU A 11 3.72 -1.52 -9.67
CA LEU A 11 4.80 -1.75 -8.72
C LEU A 11 5.72 -0.53 -8.63
N ALA A 12 5.97 -0.05 -7.41
CA ALA A 12 6.92 1.03 -7.12
C ALA A 12 8.02 0.55 -6.19
N GLU A 13 9.23 1.10 -6.27
CA GLU A 13 10.27 0.82 -5.26
C GLU A 13 9.80 1.23 -3.86
N PHE A 14 10.28 0.54 -2.83
CA PHE A 14 9.83 0.73 -1.45
C PHE A 14 9.76 2.20 -1.01
N LYS A 15 10.76 3.02 -1.35
CA LYS A 15 10.77 4.45 -1.03
C LYS A 15 9.64 5.22 -1.72
N ASP A 16 9.37 4.91 -2.98
CA ASP A 16 8.34 5.56 -3.78
C ASP A 16 6.94 5.09 -3.36
N GLY A 17 6.79 3.81 -3.03
CA GLY A 17 5.55 3.28 -2.44
C GLY A 17 5.23 3.93 -1.09
N CYS A 18 6.23 4.13 -0.22
CA CYS A 18 6.03 4.89 1.03
C CYS A 18 5.57 6.33 0.75
N ARG A 19 6.19 7.00 -0.24
CA ARG A 19 5.83 8.36 -0.63
C ARG A 19 4.39 8.43 -1.17
N TYR A 20 4.02 7.48 -2.03
CA TYR A 20 2.66 7.36 -2.58
C TYR A 20 1.63 7.13 -1.47
N GLY A 21 1.90 6.19 -0.56
CA GLY A 21 1.03 5.86 0.56
C GLY A 21 0.96 6.89 1.68
N LYS A 22 1.78 7.95 1.62
CA LYS A 22 1.86 9.02 2.63
C LYS A 22 2.15 8.49 4.05
N PHE A 23 2.98 7.45 4.16
CA PHE A 23 3.40 6.89 5.44
C PHE A 23 4.91 6.65 5.51
N GLY A 24 5.46 6.70 6.72
CA GLY A 24 6.89 6.45 6.97
C GLY A 24 7.27 4.98 6.82
N LYS A 25 8.58 4.69 6.78
CA LYS A 25 9.10 3.32 6.60
C LYS A 25 8.61 2.34 7.67
N THR A 26 8.63 2.74 8.93
CA THR A 26 8.15 1.90 10.04
C THR A 26 6.70 1.48 9.80
N LYS A 27 5.85 2.45 9.44
CA LYS A 27 4.44 2.18 9.15
C LYS A 27 4.26 1.30 7.92
N ALA A 28 5.06 1.49 6.87
CA ALA A 28 5.05 0.62 5.70
C ALA A 28 5.36 -0.84 6.06
N TYR A 29 6.39 -1.07 6.89
CA TYR A 29 6.71 -2.43 7.36
C TYR A 29 5.60 -3.04 8.21
N GLU A 30 4.98 -2.27 9.11
CA GLU A 30 3.81 -2.73 9.87
C GLU A 30 2.67 -3.16 8.95
N LEU A 31 2.35 -2.33 7.94
CA LEU A 31 1.26 -2.62 7.01
C LEU A 31 1.56 -3.84 6.14
N ILE A 32 2.81 -4.06 5.73
CA ILE A 32 3.24 -5.27 5.02
C ILE A 32 3.11 -6.49 5.93
N ALA A 33 3.58 -6.40 7.19
CA ALA A 33 3.50 -7.50 8.16
C ALA A 33 2.07 -7.86 8.54
N GLN A 34 1.15 -6.89 8.51
CA GLN A 34 -0.28 -7.08 8.73
C GLN A 34 -1.05 -7.46 7.46
N GLU A 35 -0.36 -7.67 6.32
CA GLU A 35 -0.96 -7.96 5.02
C GLU A 35 -1.96 -6.90 4.53
N ARG A 36 -1.86 -5.67 5.06
CA ARG A 36 -2.70 -4.52 4.68
C ARG A 36 -2.25 -3.88 3.38
N ILE A 37 -0.97 -4.00 3.03
CA ILE A 37 -0.40 -3.64 1.73
C ILE A 37 0.52 -4.76 1.24
N ARG A 38 0.60 -4.97 -0.07
CA ARG A 38 1.37 -6.06 -0.69
C ARG A 38 2.74 -5.57 -1.14
N ALA A 39 3.77 -6.38 -0.89
CA ALA A 39 5.13 -6.11 -1.33
C ALA A 39 5.78 -7.35 -1.95
N TYR A 40 6.65 -7.14 -2.92
CA TYR A 40 7.34 -8.18 -3.68
C TYR A 40 8.85 -7.98 -3.64
N LYS A 41 9.61 -9.07 -3.61
CA LYS A 41 11.07 -9.03 -3.75
C LYS A 41 11.46 -9.10 -5.22
N MET A 42 12.35 -8.20 -5.64
CA MET A 42 13.00 -8.21 -6.95
C MET A 42 14.51 -8.05 -6.74
N GLY A 43 15.19 -9.19 -6.55
CA GLY A 43 16.61 -9.22 -6.19
C GLY A 43 16.87 -8.43 -4.89
N GLY A 44 17.78 -7.46 -4.96
CA GLY A 44 18.11 -6.58 -3.83
C GLY A 44 17.06 -5.50 -3.52
N LYS A 45 15.99 -5.40 -4.31
CA LYS A 45 14.93 -4.39 -4.15
C LYS A 45 13.65 -4.99 -3.58
N THR A 46 12.90 -4.15 -2.86
CA THR A 46 11.51 -4.42 -2.49
C THR A 46 10.62 -3.50 -3.31
N LEU A 47 9.61 -4.06 -3.95
CA LEU A 47 8.57 -3.34 -4.68
C LEU A 47 7.27 -3.37 -3.87
N ILE A 48 6.52 -2.28 -3.86
CA ILE A 48 5.19 -2.19 -3.23
C ILE A 48 4.14 -2.08 -4.33
N ASP A 49 3.04 -2.80 -4.14
CA ASP A 49 1.86 -2.74 -5.01
C ASP A 49 1.02 -1.51 -4.67
N LEU A 50 0.95 -0.55 -5.60
CA LEU A 50 0.19 0.69 -5.40
C LEU A 50 -1.32 0.44 -5.33
N ASP A 51 -1.83 -0.61 -5.98
CA ASP A 51 -3.27 -0.94 -5.91
C ASP A 51 -3.65 -1.36 -4.48
N SER A 52 -2.77 -2.12 -3.80
CA SER A 52 -2.98 -2.48 -2.40
C SER A 52 -2.90 -1.29 -1.44
N ILE A 53 -2.16 -0.22 -1.79
CA ILE A 53 -2.15 1.03 -1.00
C ILE A 53 -3.50 1.74 -1.16
N ASP A 54 -4.04 1.80 -2.38
CA ASP A 54 -5.34 2.42 -2.63
C ASP A 54 -6.45 1.65 -1.89
N GLU A 55 -6.41 0.32 -1.91
CA GLU A 55 -7.29 -0.54 -1.09
C GLU A 55 -7.18 -0.20 0.41
N TYR A 56 -5.95 -0.06 0.94
CA TYR A 56 -5.74 0.32 2.33
C TYR A 56 -6.32 1.70 2.65
N HIS A 57 -6.06 2.71 1.82
CA HIS A 57 -6.60 4.06 2.01
C HIS A 57 -8.13 4.09 1.95
N ALA A 58 -8.73 3.34 1.03
CA ALA A 58 -10.18 3.21 0.93
C ALA A 58 -10.80 2.55 2.19
N SER A 59 -10.04 1.73 2.90
CA SER A 59 -10.46 1.09 4.16
C SER A 59 -10.36 1.98 5.40
N LEU A 60 -9.70 3.15 5.31
CA LEU A 60 -9.49 4.00 6.47
C LEU A 60 -10.81 4.64 6.92
N PRO A 61 -11.11 4.65 8.24
CA PRO A 61 -12.27 5.37 8.73
C PRO A 61 -12.11 6.86 8.45
N ARG A 62 -13.20 7.52 8.07
CA ARG A 62 -13.23 8.98 7.99
C ARG A 62 -13.07 9.54 9.39
N VAL A 63 -12.26 10.59 9.52
CA VAL A 63 -12.22 11.38 10.75
C VAL A 63 -13.52 12.17 10.79
N GLU A 64 -14.44 11.79 11.69
CA GLU A 64 -15.60 12.61 11.99
C GLU A 64 -15.08 13.93 12.59
N SER A 65 -15.25 15.02 11.83
CA SER A 65 -15.01 16.34 12.39
C SER A 65 -16.13 16.57 13.38
N ARG A 66 -15.80 16.60 14.68
CA ARG A 66 -16.70 17.14 15.70
C ARG A 66 -16.84 18.64 15.42
N ALA A 67 -17.62 19.00 14.42
CA ALA A 67 -18.23 20.31 14.36
C ALA A 67 -19.12 20.35 15.61
N MET A 68 -18.56 20.95 16.67
CA MET A 68 -19.27 21.21 17.90
C MET A 68 -20.42 22.18 17.61
N LEU A 69 -21.61 21.74 18.04
CA LEU A 69 -22.85 22.50 18.29
C LEU A 69 -23.59 23.04 17.05
#